data_AF-A0A8I6Z6P1-F1
#
_entry.id   AF-A0A8I6Z6P1-F1
#
_cell.length_a   1.000
_cell.length_b   1.000
_cell.length_c   1.000
_cell.angle_alpha   90.00
_cell.angle_beta   90.00
_cell.angle_gamma   90.00
#
_symmetry.space_group_name_H-M   'P 1'
#
loop_
_entity.id
_entity.type
_entity.pdbx_description
1 polymer ?
#
loop_
_entity_poly.entity_id
_entity_poly.type
_entity_poly.pdbx_seq_one_letter_code
_entity_poly.pdbx_strand_id
1 'polypeptide(L)'
;MKSTNRSTVAISLFLLLSRSPSLFFTSLLPFSSSTMPTSFHKVLSHGTTMLDVVYMNLSSEVPFCLKQLKEKWFDNAVDLEKFLGLDLEYMADQRGVAVIQLCFARHVLIFQWARSDKHCPELMDFLRSGITFATVDIRNDKLKMRHNFGIEIPAGCLVDLQTVSRLRHDRTSMAHMAVSLIDEGYGDMKTSFPKYQHKLWEKGPLDPINIEYAAKVAYVSYELYRKIRVVNYGQRHLEEGEHFDLDDSDE
;
A
#
# COMPACT_ATOMS: atom_id res chain seq x y z
N MET A 1 -16.71 -51.00 -25.51
CA MET A 1 -16.04 -49.77 -25.98
C MET A 1 -16.40 -48.66 -25.01
N LYS A 2 -15.43 -48.24 -24.19
CA LYS A 2 -15.61 -47.25 -23.12
C LYS A 2 -15.74 -45.84 -23.72
N SER A 3 -16.71 -45.11 -23.18
CA SER A 3 -16.93 -43.66 -23.32
C SER A 3 -15.70 -42.86 -22.88
N THR A 4 -15.45 -41.72 -23.52
CA THR A 4 -14.84 -40.57 -22.83
C THR A 4 -15.41 -39.26 -23.40
N ASN A 5 -16.35 -38.70 -22.63
CA ASN A 5 -16.70 -37.28 -22.65
C ASN A 5 -15.43 -36.45 -22.41
N ARG A 6 -15.05 -35.62 -23.38
CA ARG A 6 -14.13 -34.51 -23.13
C ARG A 6 -14.92 -33.36 -22.51
N SER A 7 -14.91 -33.30 -21.19
CA SER A 7 -15.30 -32.10 -20.45
C SER A 7 -14.22 -31.04 -20.64
N THR A 8 -14.46 -30.09 -21.53
CA THR A 8 -13.71 -28.84 -21.62
C THR A 8 -14.00 -28.04 -20.35
N VAL A 9 -13.07 -28.06 -19.39
CA VAL A 9 -13.12 -27.15 -18.23
C VAL A 9 -12.76 -25.75 -18.74
N ALA A 10 -13.78 -24.99 -19.12
CA ALA A 10 -13.66 -23.55 -19.33
C ALA A 10 -13.39 -22.91 -17.96
N ILE A 11 -12.13 -22.56 -17.68
CA ILE A 11 -11.76 -21.72 -16.56
C ILE A 11 -12.32 -20.33 -16.85
N SER A 12 -13.50 -20.06 -16.28
CA SER A 12 -14.14 -18.75 -16.35
C SER A 12 -13.44 -17.81 -15.37
N LEU A 13 -12.29 -17.28 -15.77
CA LEU A 13 -11.60 -16.21 -15.07
C LEU A 13 -11.89 -14.87 -15.75
N PHE A 14 -13.14 -14.41 -15.67
CA PHE A 14 -13.47 -13.03 -16.08
C PHE A 14 -14.66 -12.47 -15.30
N LEU A 15 -14.51 -11.20 -14.90
CA LEU A 15 -15.51 -10.26 -14.37
C LEU A 15 -15.67 -10.18 -12.84
N LEU A 16 -14.62 -9.77 -12.13
CA LEU A 16 -14.82 -8.77 -11.06
C LEU A 16 -14.85 -7.39 -11.70
N LEU A 17 -16.01 -7.09 -12.28
CA LEU A 17 -16.37 -5.77 -12.75
C LEU A 17 -16.17 -4.75 -11.63
N SER A 18 -15.45 -3.71 -11.99
CA SER A 18 -15.42 -2.39 -11.36
C SER A 18 -16.75 -2.05 -10.68
N ARG A 19 -16.79 -2.11 -9.35
CA ARG A 19 -17.77 -1.30 -8.61
C ARG A 19 -17.38 0.16 -8.83
N SER A 20 -18.34 0.91 -9.37
CA SER A 20 -18.18 2.27 -9.89
C SER A 20 -17.45 3.23 -8.91
N PRO A 21 -16.63 4.18 -9.42
CA PRO A 21 -15.91 5.18 -8.63
C PRO A 21 -16.77 6.22 -7.89
N SER A 22 -18.11 6.14 -8.02
CA SER A 22 -19.04 7.20 -7.58
C SER A 22 -19.51 7.10 -6.14
N LEU A 23 -19.18 6.03 -5.40
CA LEU A 23 -19.61 5.86 -4.00
C LEU A 23 -18.68 6.54 -2.97
N PHE A 24 -17.66 7.29 -3.42
CA PHE A 24 -16.79 8.05 -2.52
C PHE A 24 -17.57 9.12 -1.73
N PHE A 25 -18.65 9.68 -2.30
CA PHE A 25 -19.27 10.91 -1.81
C PHE A 25 -20.64 10.78 -1.13
N THR A 26 -21.35 9.66 -1.22
CA THR A 26 -22.68 9.52 -0.58
C THR A 26 -22.68 8.91 0.82
N SER A 27 -21.54 8.44 1.35
CA SER A 27 -21.44 7.86 2.71
C SER A 27 -20.63 8.69 3.72
N LEU A 28 -20.32 9.95 3.38
CA LEU A 28 -19.62 10.91 4.25
C LEU A 28 -20.55 12.02 4.77
N LEU A 29 -21.86 11.83 4.74
CA LEU A 29 -22.84 12.75 5.33
C LEU A 29 -23.74 11.92 6.25
N PRO A 30 -23.70 12.12 7.58
CA PRO A 30 -23.75 13.44 8.20
C PRO A 30 -22.59 13.66 9.19
N PHE A 31 -21.71 14.63 8.96
CA PHE A 31 -20.62 14.95 9.91
C PHE A 31 -20.77 16.33 10.54
N SER A 32 -20.47 16.37 11.85
CA SER A 32 -20.13 17.58 12.58
C SER A 32 -18.83 18.16 12.00
N SER A 33 -18.84 19.47 11.71
CA SER A 33 -17.78 20.20 11.00
C SER A 33 -16.36 20.12 11.57
N SER A 34 -16.16 19.59 12.79
CA SER A 34 -14.88 19.67 13.52
C SER A 34 -13.92 18.49 13.32
N THR A 35 -14.22 17.51 12.44
CA THR A 35 -13.43 16.26 12.29
C THR A 35 -13.06 15.90 10.85
N MET A 36 -13.24 16.85 9.92
CA MET A 36 -12.92 16.64 8.50
C MET A 36 -11.40 16.72 8.27
N PRO A 37 -10.84 15.90 7.37
CA PRO A 37 -9.42 15.98 7.04
C PRO A 37 -9.06 17.29 6.34
N THR A 38 -7.80 17.71 6.48
CA THR A 38 -7.31 19.01 5.99
C THR A 38 -7.58 19.21 4.50
N SER A 39 -7.36 18.19 3.66
CA SER A 39 -7.70 18.28 2.23
C SER A 39 -7.83 16.92 1.53
N PHE A 40 -8.53 16.93 0.40
CA PHE A 40 -8.71 15.77 -0.49
C PHE A 40 -8.11 16.04 -1.85
N HIS A 41 -7.46 15.04 -2.43
CA HIS A 41 -6.83 15.12 -3.74
C HIS A 41 -7.17 13.89 -4.59
N LYS A 42 -7.15 14.09 -5.90
CA LYS A 42 -7.21 13.01 -6.90
C LYS A 42 -5.86 12.97 -7.59
N VAL A 43 -5.14 11.85 -7.44
CA VAL A 43 -3.80 11.68 -8.00
C VAL A 43 -3.83 10.61 -9.08
N LEU A 44 -3.36 10.93 -10.28
CA LEU A 44 -3.17 9.92 -11.32
C LEU A 44 -1.86 9.17 -11.05
N SER A 45 -1.96 7.88 -10.70
CA SER A 45 -0.82 7.05 -10.35
C SER A 45 -0.04 6.58 -11.59
N HIS A 46 -0.71 5.86 -12.47
CA HIS A 46 -0.25 5.40 -13.78
C HIS A 46 -1.47 5.09 -14.65
N GLY A 47 -1.34 5.10 -15.98
CA GLY A 47 -2.41 4.74 -16.92
C GLY A 47 -3.74 5.47 -16.62
N THR A 48 -4.75 4.74 -16.16
CA THR A 48 -6.07 5.26 -15.74
C THR A 48 -6.32 5.12 -14.23
N THR A 49 -5.28 4.80 -13.46
CA THR A 49 -5.36 4.55 -12.02
C THR A 49 -5.36 5.86 -11.24
N MET A 50 -6.54 6.45 -11.05
CA MET A 50 -6.81 7.52 -10.09
C MET A 50 -6.84 7.03 -8.63
N LEU A 51 -6.06 7.68 -7.77
CA LEU A 51 -6.01 7.50 -6.33
C LEU A 51 -6.87 8.56 -5.63
N ASP A 52 -7.52 8.13 -4.55
CA ASP A 52 -8.21 8.99 -3.60
C ASP A 52 -7.27 9.28 -2.44
N VAL A 53 -6.83 10.53 -2.33
CA VAL A 53 -5.80 10.91 -1.37
C VAL A 53 -6.40 11.83 -0.32
N VAL A 54 -6.21 11.48 0.95
CA VAL A 54 -6.54 12.31 2.10
C VAL A 54 -5.24 12.82 2.70
N TYR A 55 -5.07 14.13 2.71
CA TYR A 55 -3.94 14.79 3.36
C TYR A 55 -4.40 15.40 4.69
N MET A 56 -3.63 15.14 5.74
CA MET A 56 -3.87 15.61 7.09
C MET A 56 -2.57 16.16 7.68
N ASN A 57 -2.67 17.22 8.46
CA ASN A 57 -1.58 17.71 9.32
C ASN A 57 -2.00 17.94 10.77
N LEU A 58 -3.25 17.62 11.12
CA LEU A 58 -3.76 17.65 12.49
C LEU A 58 -3.95 16.22 13.01
N SER A 59 -3.39 15.94 14.19
CA SER A 59 -3.53 14.63 14.85
C SER A 59 -5.00 14.26 15.12
N SER A 60 -5.85 15.25 15.41
CA SER A 60 -7.29 15.04 15.67
C SER A 60 -8.08 14.51 14.47
N GLU A 61 -7.56 14.64 13.25
CA GLU A 61 -8.19 14.12 12.02
C GLU A 61 -7.88 12.63 11.79
N VAL A 62 -6.77 12.15 12.35
CA VAL A 62 -6.22 10.81 12.07
C VAL A 62 -7.14 9.69 12.57
N PRO A 63 -7.69 9.71 13.80
CA PRO A 63 -8.57 8.64 14.27
C PRO A 63 -9.78 8.44 13.36
N PHE A 64 -10.36 9.54 12.88
CA PHE A 64 -11.47 9.49 11.96
C PHE A 64 -11.07 8.82 10.64
N CYS A 65 -9.98 9.26 10.02
CA CYS A 65 -9.55 8.72 8.73
C CYS A 65 -9.11 7.25 8.82
N LEU A 66 -8.45 6.85 9.91
CA LEU A 66 -8.09 5.45 10.16
C LEU A 66 -9.33 4.57 10.36
N LYS A 67 -10.32 5.05 11.12
CA LYS A 67 -11.60 4.33 11.30
C LYS A 67 -12.29 4.12 9.97
N GLN A 68 -12.38 5.17 9.14
CA GLN A 68 -12.98 5.07 7.81
C GLN A 68 -12.21 4.08 6.93
N LEU A 69 -10.87 4.14 6.96
CA LEU A 69 -10.05 3.22 6.20
C LEU A 69 -10.32 1.77 6.59
N LYS A 70 -10.40 1.52 7.89
CA LYS A 70 -10.60 0.19 8.45
C LYS A 70 -12.01 -0.33 8.16
N GLU A 71 -13.04 0.36 8.63
CA GLU A 71 -14.42 -0.12 8.61
C GLU A 71 -15.02 -0.14 7.21
N LYS A 72 -14.66 0.82 6.35
CA LYS A 72 -15.23 0.90 5.00
C LYS A 72 -14.51 0.00 4.01
N TRP A 73 -13.19 -0.06 4.08
CA TRP A 73 -12.39 -0.71 3.04
C TRP A 73 -11.68 -1.97 3.53
N PHE A 74 -10.90 -1.88 4.62
CA PHE A 74 -10.05 -2.99 5.05
C PHE A 74 -10.85 -4.20 5.57
N ASP A 75 -11.83 -3.99 6.45
CA ASP A 75 -12.58 -5.08 7.10
C ASP A 75 -13.45 -5.85 6.10
N ASN A 76 -13.86 -5.20 5.00
CA ASN A 76 -14.65 -5.79 3.92
C ASN A 76 -13.78 -6.41 2.80
N ALA A 77 -12.45 -6.32 2.89
CA ALA A 77 -11.55 -6.85 1.88
C ALA A 77 -11.52 -8.38 1.92
N VAL A 78 -11.16 -9.00 0.79
CA VAL A 78 -10.78 -10.43 0.79
C VAL A 78 -9.42 -10.59 1.49
N ASP A 79 -9.17 -11.75 2.10
CA ASP A 79 -7.96 -11.96 2.91
C ASP A 79 -6.64 -11.82 2.11
N LEU A 80 -6.69 -12.05 0.79
CA LEU A 80 -5.57 -11.82 -0.11
C LEU A 80 -5.19 -10.33 -0.22
N GLU A 81 -6.08 -9.41 0.16
CA GLU A 81 -5.90 -7.96 0.05
C GLU A 81 -5.87 -7.23 1.40
N LYS A 82 -6.06 -7.95 2.53
CA LYS A 82 -6.02 -7.41 3.91
C LYS A 82 -4.60 -7.05 4.37
N PHE A 83 -4.01 -6.06 3.72
CA PHE A 83 -2.75 -5.41 4.11
C PHE A 83 -2.77 -3.95 3.65
N LEU A 84 -1.82 -3.14 4.12
CA LEU A 84 -1.61 -1.78 3.63
C LEU A 84 -0.24 -1.63 2.99
N GLY A 85 -0.12 -0.74 2.00
CA GLY A 85 1.15 -0.12 1.65
C GLY A 85 1.53 0.90 2.73
N LEU A 86 2.79 0.91 3.12
CA LEU A 86 3.39 1.89 4.03
C LEU A 86 4.58 2.53 3.32
N ASP A 87 4.75 3.82 3.53
CA ASP A 87 5.97 4.54 3.21
C ASP A 87 6.19 5.67 4.22
N LEU A 88 7.44 6.11 4.38
CA LEU A 88 7.82 7.20 5.28
C LEU A 88 8.71 8.19 4.54
N GLU A 89 8.49 9.47 4.78
CA GLU A 89 9.42 10.53 4.36
C GLU A 89 10.02 11.23 5.56
N TYR A 90 11.27 11.68 5.42
CA TYR A 90 12.07 12.16 6.55
C TYR A 90 12.30 13.67 6.53
N MET A 91 12.64 14.19 7.69
CA MET A 91 13.10 15.57 7.88
C MET A 91 14.35 15.85 7.04
N ALA A 92 14.60 17.13 6.73
CA ALA A 92 15.73 17.52 5.89
C ALA A 92 17.09 17.10 6.49
N ASP A 93 17.19 17.10 7.82
CA ASP A 93 18.36 16.66 8.58
C ASP A 93 18.44 15.13 8.77
N GLN A 94 17.47 14.39 8.22
CA GLN A 94 17.33 12.95 8.32
C GLN A 94 17.21 12.42 9.75
N ARG A 95 16.96 13.25 10.78
CA ARG A 95 16.88 12.77 12.17
C ARG A 95 15.52 12.14 12.46
N GLY A 96 14.46 12.64 11.85
CA GLY A 96 13.09 12.19 12.15
C GLY A 96 12.20 11.90 10.94
N VAL A 97 11.06 11.28 11.21
CA VAL A 97 9.96 11.14 10.26
C VAL A 97 9.24 12.48 10.12
N ALA A 98 8.93 12.87 8.88
CA ALA A 98 8.18 14.07 8.54
C ALA A 98 6.78 13.75 8.00
N VAL A 99 6.64 12.66 7.23
CA VAL A 99 5.36 12.21 6.66
C VAL A 99 5.23 10.70 6.84
N ILE A 100 4.00 10.27 7.10
CA ILE A 100 3.60 8.86 7.13
C ILE A 100 2.53 8.66 6.05
N GLN A 101 2.70 7.65 5.22
CA GLN A 101 1.77 7.31 4.15
C GLN A 101 1.21 5.92 4.37
N LEU A 102 -0.11 5.78 4.30
CA LEU A 102 -0.81 4.50 4.36
C LEU A 102 -1.67 4.35 3.10
N CYS A 103 -1.54 3.23 2.41
CA CYS A 103 -2.34 2.93 1.23
C CYS A 103 -3.13 1.63 1.40
N PHE A 104 -4.42 1.68 1.12
CA PHE A 104 -5.25 0.50 0.93
C PHE A 104 -5.94 0.60 -0.43
N ALA A 105 -5.65 -0.34 -1.34
CA ALA A 105 -6.16 -0.32 -2.71
C ALA A 105 -5.84 1.00 -3.43
N ARG A 106 -6.83 1.88 -3.59
CA ARG A 106 -6.68 3.18 -4.27
C ARG A 106 -6.83 4.35 -3.30
N HIS A 107 -6.94 4.07 -2.00
CA HIS A 107 -7.15 5.04 -0.94
C HIS A 107 -5.85 5.27 -0.20
N VAL A 108 -5.36 6.51 -0.23
CA VAL A 108 -4.10 6.90 0.39
C VAL A 108 -4.38 7.91 1.50
N LEU A 109 -3.87 7.63 2.69
CA LEU A 109 -3.77 8.60 3.77
C LEU A 109 -2.34 9.12 3.82
N ILE A 110 -2.19 10.44 3.81
CA ILE A 110 -0.91 11.13 3.99
C ILE A 110 -1.03 11.98 5.26
N PHE A 111 -0.23 11.65 6.27
CA PHE A 111 -0.17 12.40 7.51
C PHE A 111 1.17 13.11 7.65
N GLN A 112 1.16 14.45 7.63
CA GLN A 112 2.35 15.26 7.83
C GLN A 112 2.70 15.36 9.32
N TRP A 113 3.29 14.28 9.85
CA TRP A 113 3.74 14.18 11.24
C TRP A 113 4.59 15.37 11.72
N ALA A 114 5.50 15.89 10.88
CA ALA A 114 6.36 17.02 11.27
C ALA A 114 5.59 18.31 11.61
N ARG A 115 4.35 18.44 11.11
CA ARG A 115 3.50 19.62 11.28
C ARG A 115 2.32 19.39 12.22
N SER A 116 2.18 18.19 12.78
CA SER A 116 1.21 17.91 13.83
C SER A 116 1.77 18.29 15.21
N ASP A 117 0.94 18.10 16.24
CA ASP A 117 1.35 18.15 17.66
C ASP A 117 2.29 16.99 18.07
N LYS A 118 2.62 16.08 17.13
CA LYS A 118 3.42 14.88 17.34
C LYS A 118 2.85 13.96 18.42
N HIS A 119 1.54 13.99 18.61
CA HIS A 119 0.84 13.14 19.56
C HIS A 119 -0.42 12.54 18.92
N CYS A 120 -0.35 11.26 18.57
CA CYS A 120 -1.49 10.54 17.98
C CYS A 120 -1.45 9.07 18.41
N PRO A 121 -1.94 8.74 19.63
CA PRO A 121 -1.93 7.37 20.13
C PRO A 121 -2.69 6.40 19.23
N GLU A 122 -3.78 6.84 18.60
CA GLU A 122 -4.58 5.99 17.70
C GLU A 122 -3.80 5.55 16.46
N LEU A 123 -2.94 6.41 15.92
CA LEU A 123 -2.03 6.01 14.84
C LEU A 123 -1.01 4.98 15.32
N MET A 124 -0.49 5.16 16.53
CA MET A 124 0.49 4.23 17.10
C MET A 124 -0.13 2.86 17.38
N ASP A 125 -1.35 2.84 17.90
CA ASP A 125 -2.12 1.62 18.12
C ASP A 125 -2.48 0.94 16.80
N PHE A 126 -2.84 1.72 15.77
CA PHE A 126 -3.09 1.20 14.43
C PHE A 126 -1.85 0.54 13.81
N LEU A 127 -0.68 1.19 13.91
CA LEU A 127 0.58 0.61 13.42
C LEU A 127 0.99 -0.65 14.22
N ARG A 128 0.48 -0.82 15.45
CA ARG A 128 0.70 -2.01 16.29
C ARG A 128 -0.41 -3.05 16.21
N SER A 129 -1.45 -2.84 15.42
CA SER A 129 -2.69 -3.62 15.50
C SER A 129 -2.61 -5.05 14.93
N GLY A 130 -1.42 -5.52 14.52
CA GLY A 130 -1.22 -6.80 13.85
C GLY A 130 -1.58 -6.80 12.36
N ILE A 131 -1.94 -5.64 11.79
CA ILE A 131 -2.15 -5.50 10.35
C ILE A 131 -0.82 -5.61 9.63
N THR A 132 -0.83 -6.27 8.46
CA THR A 132 0.36 -6.34 7.60
C THR A 132 0.55 -5.04 6.81
N PHE A 133 1.77 -4.52 6.83
CA PHE A 133 2.24 -3.35 6.11
C PHE A 133 3.35 -3.77 5.14
N ALA A 134 3.18 -3.46 3.86
CA ALA A 134 4.16 -3.68 2.81
C ALA A 134 4.91 -2.39 2.48
N THR A 135 6.23 -2.47 2.36
CA THR A 135 7.13 -1.34 2.10
C THR A 135 8.42 -1.84 1.44
N VAL A 136 9.32 -0.94 1.04
CA VAL A 136 10.59 -1.26 0.39
C VAL A 136 11.74 -0.67 1.23
N ASP A 137 12.76 -1.47 1.52
CA ASP A 137 13.98 -1.05 2.26
C ASP A 137 13.70 -0.53 3.69
N ILE A 138 13.17 -1.43 4.53
CA ILE A 138 12.60 -1.10 5.85
C ILE A 138 13.62 -0.76 6.94
N ARG A 139 14.92 -0.85 6.63
CA ARG A 139 15.99 -0.77 7.65
C ARG A 139 16.02 0.58 8.33
N ASN A 140 15.91 1.65 7.54
CA ASN A 140 15.87 2.99 8.09
C ASN A 140 14.51 3.28 8.76
N ASP A 141 13.41 2.81 8.16
CA ASP A 141 12.06 2.98 8.70
C ASP A 141 11.95 2.48 10.14
N LYS A 142 12.36 1.23 10.41
CA LYS A 142 12.31 0.65 11.76
C LYS A 142 13.07 1.50 12.78
N LEU A 143 14.28 1.95 12.43
CA LEU A 143 15.09 2.79 13.30
C LEU A 143 14.41 4.13 13.57
N LYS A 144 13.84 4.75 12.53
CA LYS A 144 13.16 6.04 12.60
C LYS A 144 11.85 5.95 13.39
N MET A 145 11.07 4.90 13.19
CA MET A 145 9.85 4.68 13.97
C MET A 145 10.15 4.51 15.46
N ARG A 146 11.16 3.69 15.81
CA ARG A 146 11.57 3.52 17.20
C ARG A 146 12.03 4.84 17.82
N HIS A 147 12.87 5.59 17.11
CA HIS A 147 13.41 6.86 17.60
C HIS A 147 12.33 7.95 17.74
N ASN A 148 11.42 8.08 16.76
CA ASN A 148 10.46 9.18 16.70
C ASN A 148 9.16 8.92 17.46
N PHE A 149 8.72 7.67 17.49
CA PHE A 149 7.41 7.30 18.02
C PHE A 149 7.52 6.42 19.27
N GLY A 150 8.71 5.89 19.59
CA GLY A 150 8.85 4.86 20.63
C GLY A 150 8.12 3.56 20.28
N ILE A 151 7.87 3.31 18.99
CA ILE A 151 7.11 2.14 18.53
C ILE A 151 7.91 1.29 17.54
N GLU A 152 7.53 0.03 17.48
CA GLU A 152 7.86 -0.88 16.40
C GLU A 152 6.57 -1.56 15.93
N ILE A 153 6.42 -1.68 14.62
CA ILE A 153 5.42 -2.56 14.04
C ILE A 153 5.81 -4.00 14.40
N PRO A 154 4.87 -4.84 14.87
CA PRO A 154 5.16 -6.22 15.26
C PRO A 154 5.95 -7.00 14.20
N ALA A 155 6.83 -7.89 14.66
CA ALA A 155 7.57 -8.77 13.76
C ALA A 155 6.59 -9.60 12.91
N GLY A 156 6.88 -9.74 11.61
CA GLY A 156 5.97 -10.39 10.64
C GLY A 156 4.85 -9.50 10.09
N CYS A 157 4.56 -8.36 10.74
CA CYS A 157 3.57 -7.40 10.24
C CYS A 157 4.18 -6.31 9.37
N LEU A 158 5.51 -6.16 9.32
CA LEU A 158 6.21 -5.25 8.42
C LEU A 158 6.99 -6.05 7.37
N VAL A 159 6.47 -6.09 6.15
CA VAL A 159 7.00 -6.86 5.02
C VAL A 159 7.88 -5.96 4.15
N ASP A 160 9.16 -6.32 4.06
CA ASP A 160 10.08 -5.73 3.09
C ASP A 160 9.93 -6.42 1.73
N LEU A 161 9.43 -5.68 0.74
CA LEU A 161 9.22 -6.20 -0.60
C LEU A 161 10.51 -6.69 -1.26
N GLN A 162 11.67 -6.16 -0.87
CA GLN A 162 12.95 -6.65 -1.39
C GLN A 162 13.25 -8.09 -0.95
N THR A 163 12.70 -8.52 0.18
CA THR A 163 12.92 -9.87 0.73
C THR A 163 11.91 -10.89 0.22
N VAL A 164 10.69 -10.45 -0.13
CA VAL A 164 9.66 -11.32 -0.71
C VAL A 164 9.68 -11.34 -2.23
N SER A 165 10.30 -10.34 -2.88
CA SER A 165 10.50 -10.35 -4.32
C SER A 165 11.61 -11.33 -4.68
N ARG A 166 11.31 -12.37 -5.46
CA ARG A 166 12.31 -13.28 -6.05
C ARG A 166 12.97 -12.69 -7.31
N LEU A 167 13.09 -11.37 -7.38
CA LEU A 167 13.80 -10.76 -8.50
C LEU A 167 15.29 -11.05 -8.37
N ARG A 168 15.99 -11.15 -9.51
CA ARG A 168 17.36 -11.68 -9.63
C ARG A 168 18.44 -10.98 -8.79
N HIS A 169 18.09 -9.91 -8.06
CA HIS A 169 19.01 -9.09 -7.29
C HIS A 169 18.47 -8.81 -5.88
N ASP A 170 19.32 -9.05 -4.88
CA ASP A 170 19.03 -8.95 -3.43
C ASP A 170 18.54 -7.56 -2.95
N ARG A 171 18.58 -6.53 -3.81
CA ARG A 171 18.17 -5.14 -3.50
C ARG A 171 17.56 -4.44 -4.70
N THR A 172 16.57 -5.06 -5.32
CA THR A 172 15.83 -4.42 -6.41
C THR A 172 15.10 -3.18 -5.88
N SER A 173 15.30 -2.03 -6.51
CA SER A 173 14.63 -0.78 -6.10
C SER A 173 13.12 -0.85 -6.36
N MET A 174 12.33 -0.04 -5.63
CA MET A 174 10.88 0.09 -5.87
C MET A 174 10.53 0.35 -7.35
N ALA A 175 11.22 1.28 -8.01
CA ALA A 175 10.98 1.60 -9.42
C ALA A 175 11.20 0.39 -10.33
N HIS A 176 12.31 -0.33 -10.16
CA HIS A 176 12.58 -1.56 -10.93
C HIS A 176 11.52 -2.65 -10.69
N MET A 177 11.08 -2.84 -9.45
CA MET A 177 9.98 -3.76 -9.15
C MET A 177 8.68 -3.32 -9.82
N ALA A 178 8.36 -2.03 -9.77
CA ALA A 178 7.14 -1.46 -10.33
C ALA A 178 7.11 -1.58 -11.85
N VAL A 179 8.22 -1.31 -12.54
CA VAL A 179 8.38 -1.54 -13.98
C VAL A 179 8.14 -3.01 -14.33
N SER A 180 8.61 -3.93 -13.49
CA SER A 180 8.52 -5.36 -13.77
C SER A 180 7.13 -5.96 -13.51
N LEU A 181 6.38 -5.43 -12.53
CA LEU A 181 5.15 -6.06 -12.01
C LEU A 181 3.88 -5.22 -12.17
N ILE A 182 4.01 -3.92 -12.44
CA ILE A 182 2.88 -2.98 -12.51
C ILE A 182 2.82 -2.34 -13.88
N ASP A 183 3.74 -1.43 -14.20
CA ASP A 183 3.70 -0.61 -15.41
C ASP A 183 5.07 0.05 -15.68
N GLU A 184 5.47 0.16 -16.96
CA GLU A 184 6.75 0.76 -17.37
C GLU A 184 6.86 2.26 -17.01
N GLY A 185 5.72 2.96 -16.91
CA GLY A 185 5.65 4.37 -16.54
C GLY A 185 6.15 4.68 -15.13
N TYR A 186 6.43 3.67 -14.31
CA TYR A 186 7.09 3.86 -13.01
C TYR A 186 8.60 3.96 -13.07
N GLY A 187 9.21 3.74 -14.24
CA GLY A 187 10.67 3.70 -14.41
C GLY A 187 11.37 5.00 -14.00
N ASP A 188 10.70 6.14 -14.16
CA ASP A 188 11.24 7.46 -13.82
C ASP A 188 10.65 8.06 -12.54
N MET A 189 9.79 7.35 -11.80
CA MET A 189 9.05 7.89 -10.64
C MET A 189 9.97 8.56 -9.61
N LYS A 190 11.16 8.01 -9.39
CA LYS A 190 12.14 8.58 -8.44
C LYS A 190 12.91 9.76 -9.03
N THR A 191 13.13 9.79 -10.34
CA THR A 191 13.89 10.85 -11.02
C THR A 191 13.02 12.03 -11.42
N SER A 192 11.72 11.81 -11.61
CA SER A 192 10.73 12.85 -11.91
C SER A 192 10.40 13.71 -10.67
N PHE A 193 10.66 13.19 -9.47
CA PHE A 193 10.57 13.98 -8.24
C PHE A 193 11.87 14.78 -7.99
N PRO A 194 11.82 16.12 -7.93
CA PRO A 194 13.02 16.93 -7.81
C PRO A 194 13.79 16.68 -6.51
N LYS A 195 15.11 16.52 -6.61
CA LYS A 195 15.98 16.24 -5.45
C LYS A 195 15.85 17.25 -4.31
N TYR A 196 15.63 18.53 -4.62
CA TYR A 196 15.47 19.56 -3.60
C TYR A 196 14.14 19.40 -2.84
N GLN A 197 13.13 18.79 -3.45
CA GLN A 197 11.80 18.60 -2.87
C GLN A 197 11.82 17.57 -1.72
N HIS A 198 12.77 16.61 -1.73
CA HIS A 198 13.02 15.71 -0.59
C HIS A 198 13.44 16.44 0.70
N LYS A 199 13.83 17.72 0.62
CA LYS A 199 14.17 18.54 1.79
C LYS A 199 12.99 19.36 2.32
N LEU A 200 11.83 19.27 1.68
CA LEU A 200 10.67 20.13 1.95
C LEU A 200 9.51 19.39 2.63
N TRP A 201 9.71 18.15 3.10
CA TRP A 201 8.68 17.38 3.79
C TRP A 201 8.19 18.03 5.10
N GLU A 202 9.00 18.88 5.72
CA GLU A 202 8.65 19.64 6.93
C GLU A 202 7.93 20.96 6.62
N LYS A 203 7.92 21.40 5.35
CA LYS A 203 7.20 22.61 4.94
C LYS A 203 5.70 22.30 4.96
N GLY A 204 4.95 23.02 5.78
CA GLY A 204 3.51 22.89 5.92
C GLY A 204 2.76 24.08 5.32
N PRO A 205 1.68 23.87 4.56
CA PRO A 205 1.21 22.58 4.04
C PRO A 205 2.18 21.98 3.00
N LEU A 206 2.07 20.68 2.73
CA LEU A 206 2.84 20.03 1.66
C LEU A 206 2.51 20.63 0.30
N ASP A 207 3.54 20.78 -0.54
CA ASP A 207 3.34 21.19 -1.92
C ASP A 207 2.59 20.10 -2.71
N PRO A 208 1.78 20.44 -3.73
CA PRO A 208 1.03 19.45 -4.49
C PRO A 208 1.88 18.31 -5.06
N ILE A 209 3.12 18.61 -5.49
CA ILE A 209 4.07 17.62 -5.99
C ILE A 209 4.51 16.61 -4.91
N ASN A 210 4.61 17.02 -3.64
CA ASN A 210 4.90 16.11 -2.52
C ASN A 210 3.72 15.20 -2.25
N ILE A 211 2.49 15.73 -2.28
CA ILE A 211 1.26 14.94 -2.09
C ILE A 211 1.15 13.90 -3.21
N GLU A 212 1.38 14.30 -4.46
CA GLU A 212 1.37 13.40 -5.61
C GLU A 212 2.42 12.29 -5.47
N TYR A 213 3.66 12.66 -5.18
CA TYR A 213 4.76 11.70 -5.02
C TYR A 213 4.50 10.73 -3.86
N ALA A 214 4.15 11.25 -2.68
CA ALA A 214 3.85 10.46 -1.49
C ALA A 214 2.68 9.49 -1.71
N ALA A 215 1.66 9.91 -2.48
CA ALA A 215 0.56 9.01 -2.84
C ALA A 215 1.00 7.89 -3.77
N LYS A 216 1.80 8.20 -4.78
CA LYS A 216 2.32 7.22 -5.74
C LYS A 216 3.20 6.17 -5.06
N VAL A 217 4.14 6.57 -4.21
CA VAL A 217 5.05 5.62 -3.53
C VAL A 217 4.30 4.66 -2.60
N ALA A 218 3.34 5.16 -1.82
CA ALA A 218 2.53 4.32 -0.94
C ALA A 218 1.64 3.35 -1.74
N TYR A 219 1.05 3.82 -2.84
CA TYR A 219 0.29 2.98 -3.76
C TYR A 219 1.16 1.89 -4.40
N VAL A 220 2.36 2.23 -4.87
CA VAL A 220 3.29 1.27 -5.46
C VAL A 220 3.67 0.19 -4.45
N SER A 221 3.94 0.54 -3.19
CA SER A 221 4.17 -0.44 -2.12
C SER A 221 2.99 -1.41 -1.96
N TYR A 222 1.75 -0.90 -1.93
CA TYR A 222 0.54 -1.73 -1.85
C TYR A 222 0.41 -2.65 -3.09
N GLU A 223 0.49 -2.08 -4.28
CA GLU A 223 0.21 -2.80 -5.53
C GLU A 223 1.30 -3.85 -5.84
N LEU A 224 2.57 -3.55 -5.54
CA LEU A 224 3.66 -4.53 -5.64
C LEU A 224 3.38 -5.76 -4.78
N TYR A 225 3.01 -5.55 -3.51
CA TYR A 225 2.74 -6.66 -2.63
C TYR A 225 1.53 -7.48 -3.10
N ARG A 226 0.48 -6.80 -3.56
CA ARG A 226 -0.70 -7.46 -4.14
C ARG A 226 -0.31 -8.38 -5.29
N LYS A 227 0.48 -7.89 -6.24
CA LYS A 227 0.96 -8.66 -7.41
C LYS A 227 1.84 -9.84 -6.98
N ILE A 228 2.78 -9.63 -6.06
CA ILE A 228 3.64 -10.68 -5.52
C ILE A 228 2.80 -11.78 -4.85
N ARG A 229 1.81 -11.41 -4.03
CA ARG A 229 0.92 -12.39 -3.37
C ARG A 229 0.12 -13.21 -4.37
N VAL A 230 -0.39 -12.59 -5.43
CA VAL A 230 -1.12 -13.30 -6.50
C VAL A 230 -0.21 -14.30 -7.21
N VAL A 231 1.01 -13.90 -7.58
CA VAL A 231 1.98 -14.80 -8.22
C VAL A 231 2.35 -15.97 -7.30
N ASN A 232 2.68 -15.69 -6.04
CA ASN A 232 3.02 -16.71 -5.05
C ASN A 232 1.83 -17.63 -4.72
N TYR A 233 0.61 -17.14 -4.81
CA TYR A 233 -0.60 -17.97 -4.69
C TYR A 233 -0.71 -18.92 -5.88
N GLY A 234 -0.58 -18.42 -7.11
CA GLY A 234 -0.63 -19.24 -8.32
C GLY A 234 0.45 -20.34 -8.36
N GLN A 235 1.70 -20.01 -8.01
CA GLN A 235 2.80 -20.98 -8.01
C GLN A 235 2.54 -22.19 -7.11
N ARG A 236 2.04 -21.97 -5.88
CA ARG A 236 1.74 -23.05 -4.94
C ARG A 236 0.68 -24.03 -5.46
N HIS A 237 -0.32 -23.54 -6.18
CA HIS A 237 -1.38 -24.40 -6.73
C HIS A 237 -0.95 -25.16 -7.99
N LEU A 238 0.11 -24.70 -8.68
CA LEU A 238 0.73 -25.45 -9.77
C LEU A 238 1.62 -26.57 -9.21
N GLU A 239 2.43 -26.28 -8.18
CA GLU A 239 3.30 -27.26 -7.52
C GLU A 239 2.51 -28.39 -6.84
N GLU A 240 1.35 -28.10 -6.24
CA GLU A 240 0.46 -29.12 -5.65
C GLU A 240 -0.23 -30.01 -6.70
N GLY A 241 -0.46 -29.49 -7.91
CA GLY A 241 -1.06 -30.24 -9.02
C GLY A 241 -0.10 -31.26 -9.64
N GLU A 242 1.19 -30.94 -9.71
CA GLU A 242 2.22 -31.85 -10.25
C GLU A 242 2.51 -33.06 -9.34
N HIS A 243 2.18 -32.99 -8.05
CA HIS A 243 2.46 -34.09 -7.11
C HIS A 243 1.43 -35.24 -7.19
N PHE A 244 0.22 -34.99 -7.71
CA PHE A 244 -0.82 -36.02 -7.84
C PHE A 244 -0.67 -36.91 -9.08
N ASP A 245 0.17 -36.54 -10.04
CA ASP A 245 0.28 -37.24 -11.34
C ASP A 245 1.34 -38.36 -11.35
N LEU A 246 1.97 -38.69 -10.23
CA LEU A 246 3.08 -39.67 -10.16
C LEU A 246 2.75 -41.00 -9.46
N ASP A 247 1.54 -41.19 -8.92
CA ASP A 247 1.17 -42.41 -8.17
C ASP A 247 0.20 -43.37 -8.89
N ASP A 248 -0.17 -43.08 -10.15
CA ASP A 248 -1.23 -43.84 -10.86
C ASP A 248 -0.71 -44.68 -12.05
N SER A 249 0.56 -45.08 -12.01
CA SER A 249 1.09 -46.07 -12.95
C SER A 249 1.96 -47.09 -12.23
N ASP A 250 1.33 -48.19 -11.81
CA ASP A 250 1.84 -49.57 -11.95
C ASP A 250 0.75 -50.56 -11.47
N GLU A 251 -0.17 -50.93 -12.38
CA GLU A 251 -0.88 -52.22 -12.41
C GLU A 251 -0.48 -53.00 -13.66
#